data_AF-A0A9P3F046-F1
#
_entry.id   AF-A0A9P3F046-F1
#
_cell.length_a   1.000
_cell.length_b   1.000
_cell.length_c   1.000
_cell.angle_alpha   90.00
_cell.angle_beta   90.00
_cell.angle_gamma   90.00
#
_symmetry.space_group_name_H-M   'P 1'
#
loop_
_entity.id
_entity.type
_entity.pdbx_description
1 polymer ?
#
loop_
_entity_poly.entity_id
_entity_poly.type
_entity_poly.pdbx_seq_one_letter_code
_entity_poly.pdbx_strand_id
1 'polypeptide(L)'
;MSSFDEDPASAASRECAPSSPITTENPLLRASNPLVSDLEQEVLDEYTRLLGNVNKLSDKLAGLAGDPTSLTLDGLRLLERKTATVCTLLKASVYSIVLQQQMINESEEQQQQQQQYAEAQDEQFQGQGVGYEGDVSLMGRYA
;
A
#
# COMPACT_ATOMS: atom_id res chain seq x y z
N MET A 1 54.51 -60.34 0.59
CA MET A 1 55.04 -60.00 1.92
C MET A 1 55.75 -58.67 1.84
N SER A 2 55.07 -57.59 2.26
CA SER A 2 55.65 -56.40 2.90
C SER A 2 54.56 -55.31 2.94
N SER A 3 53.86 -55.26 4.06
CA SER A 3 53.12 -54.09 4.51
C SER A 3 54.14 -52.98 4.80
N PHE A 4 53.83 -51.76 4.38
CA PHE A 4 54.33 -50.53 5.01
C PHE A 4 53.19 -49.51 4.94
N ASP A 5 52.56 -49.35 6.10
CA ASP A 5 51.79 -48.18 6.50
C ASP A 5 52.53 -46.88 6.17
N GLU A 6 51.85 -45.91 5.58
CA GLU A 6 52.27 -44.51 5.63
C GLU A 6 51.07 -43.68 6.12
N ASP A 7 51.19 -43.26 7.37
CA ASP A 7 50.23 -42.46 8.14
C ASP A 7 49.81 -41.15 7.43
N PRO A 8 48.55 -40.71 7.57
CA PRO A 8 48.09 -39.40 7.12
C PRO A 8 48.42 -38.30 8.14
N ALA A 9 49.71 -38.08 8.42
CA ALA A 9 50.18 -37.14 9.44
C ALA A 9 51.08 -36.00 8.93
N SER A 10 51.09 -35.70 7.63
CA SER A 10 51.77 -34.50 7.09
C SER A 10 50.83 -33.29 7.01
N ALA A 11 50.16 -32.98 8.12
CA ALA A 11 49.28 -31.83 8.29
C ALA A 11 49.75 -30.92 9.43
N ALA A 12 51.00 -30.46 9.41
CA ALA A 12 51.45 -29.37 10.29
C ALA A 12 52.84 -28.90 9.88
N SER A 13 52.91 -27.89 8.99
CA SER A 13 53.96 -26.85 8.95
C SER A 13 53.73 -25.96 7.71
N ARG A 14 52.55 -25.34 7.63
CA ARG A 14 52.43 -24.04 6.96
C ARG A 14 52.42 -23.01 8.07
N GLU A 15 53.62 -22.65 8.51
CA GLU A 15 53.81 -21.52 9.42
C GLU A 15 53.18 -20.29 8.79
N CYS A 16 52.08 -19.87 9.42
CA CYS A 16 51.38 -18.64 9.18
C CYS A 16 52.30 -17.51 9.62
N ALA A 17 53.09 -16.98 8.69
CA ALA A 17 53.70 -15.68 8.89
C ALA A 17 52.57 -14.66 9.05
N PRO A 18 52.60 -13.77 10.05
CA PRO A 18 51.62 -12.71 10.14
C PRO A 18 51.81 -11.83 8.91
N SER A 19 50.89 -11.93 7.94
CA SER A 19 50.77 -10.95 6.87
C SER A 19 50.37 -9.64 7.54
N SER A 20 51.37 -8.86 7.94
CA SER A 20 51.21 -7.45 8.25
C SER A 20 50.31 -6.86 7.17
N PRO A 21 49.26 -6.09 7.52
CA PRO A 21 48.45 -5.42 6.52
C PRO A 21 49.42 -4.57 5.71
N ILE A 22 49.68 -4.98 4.46
CA ILE A 22 50.38 -4.15 3.49
C ILE A 22 49.39 -3.05 3.18
N THR A 23 49.37 -2.01 4.01
CA THR A 23 48.90 -0.72 3.58
C THR A 23 49.76 -0.40 2.37
N THR A 24 49.16 -0.47 1.18
CA THR A 24 49.80 -0.12 -0.09
C THR A 24 50.03 1.40 -0.08
N GLU A 25 50.94 1.85 0.79
CA GLU A 25 51.45 3.20 0.86
C GLU A 25 52.25 3.40 -0.42
N ASN A 26 51.68 4.13 -1.38
CA ASN A 26 52.35 4.45 -2.64
C ASN A 26 53.72 5.07 -2.31
N PRO A 27 54.85 4.51 -2.80
CA PRO A 27 56.20 4.98 -2.43
C PRO A 27 56.50 6.41 -2.89
N LEU A 28 55.64 6.97 -3.75
CA LEU A 28 55.65 8.36 -4.21
C LEU A 28 54.99 9.34 -3.24
N LEU A 29 54.23 8.85 -2.25
CA LEU A 29 53.54 9.69 -1.24
C LEU A 29 54.34 9.86 0.05
N ARG A 30 55.58 9.34 0.11
CA ARG A 30 56.47 9.61 1.24
C ARG A 30 57.03 11.02 1.08
N ALA A 31 56.89 11.85 2.10
CA ALA A 31 57.32 13.26 2.19
C ALA A 31 58.83 13.53 1.94
N SER A 32 59.60 12.56 1.48
CA SER A 32 61.04 12.66 1.23
C SER A 32 61.47 11.70 0.12
N ASN A 33 60.72 11.66 -1.00
CA ASN A 33 61.17 10.91 -2.16
C ASN A 33 62.16 11.76 -2.98
N PRO A 34 63.44 11.36 -3.10
CA PRO A 34 64.46 12.13 -3.83
C PRO A 34 64.22 12.23 -5.35
N LEU A 35 63.20 11.51 -5.85
CA LEU A 35 62.80 11.51 -7.27
C LEU A 35 61.64 12.49 -7.57
N VAL A 36 61.13 13.20 -6.56
CA VAL A 36 59.95 14.07 -6.66
C VAL A 36 60.32 15.46 -6.16
N SER A 37 60.01 16.50 -6.95
CA SER A 37 60.26 17.90 -6.56
C SER A 37 59.34 18.34 -5.41
N ASP A 38 59.74 19.31 -4.58
CA ASP A 38 58.95 19.76 -3.42
C ASP A 38 57.51 20.16 -3.78
N LEU A 39 57.33 20.81 -4.94
CA LEU A 39 56.00 21.17 -5.47
C LEU A 39 55.17 19.95 -5.88
N GLU A 40 55.80 18.93 -6.46
CA GLU A 40 55.12 17.71 -6.90
C GLU A 40 54.64 16.88 -5.71
N GLN A 41 55.41 16.86 -4.61
CA GLN A 41 55.01 16.22 -3.36
C GLN A 41 53.82 16.91 -2.71
N GLU A 42 53.81 18.25 -2.67
CA GLU A 42 52.66 19.04 -2.16
C GLU A 42 51.39 18.77 -2.98
N VAL A 43 51.51 18.73 -4.31
CA VAL A 43 50.41 18.41 -5.22
C VAL A 43 49.90 16.98 -5.00
N LEU A 44 50.79 16.00 -4.84
CA LEU A 44 50.42 14.60 -4.57
C LEU A 44 49.71 14.42 -3.21
N ASP A 45 50.15 15.14 -2.18
CA ASP A 45 49.50 15.15 -0.87
C ASP A 45 48.09 15.75 -0.96
N GLU A 46 47.92 16.84 -1.69
CA GLU A 46 46.61 17.45 -1.94
C GLU A 46 45.68 16.54 -2.77
N TYR A 47 46.20 15.85 -3.79
CA TYR A 47 45.41 14.86 -4.54
C TYR A 47 45.01 13.67 -3.67
N THR A 48 45.90 13.20 -2.80
CA THR A 48 45.59 12.10 -1.87
C THR A 48 44.51 12.54 -0.87
N ARG A 49 44.60 13.77 -0.36
CA ARG A 49 43.58 14.37 0.49
C ARG A 49 42.25 14.54 -0.25
N LEU A 50 42.28 15.02 -1.49
CA LEU A 50 41.10 15.21 -2.33
C LEU A 50 40.43 13.87 -2.62
N LEU A 51 41.19 12.84 -3.01
CA LEU A 51 40.67 11.49 -3.23
C LEU A 51 40.01 10.94 -1.96
N GLY A 52 40.65 11.10 -0.81
CA GLY A 52 40.07 10.74 0.48
C GLY A 52 38.77 11.50 0.76
N ASN A 53 38.70 12.79 0.43
CA ASN A 53 37.50 13.60 0.60
C ASN A 53 36.37 13.18 -0.36
N VAL A 54 36.69 12.87 -1.62
CA VAL A 54 35.72 12.39 -2.62
C VAL A 54 35.17 11.02 -2.23
N ASN A 55 36.01 10.11 -1.76
CA ASN A 55 35.56 8.80 -1.26
C ASN A 55 34.63 8.97 -0.05
N LYS A 56 35.01 9.80 0.93
CA LYS A 56 34.13 10.13 2.08
C LYS A 56 32.82 10.78 1.66
N LEU A 57 32.83 11.62 0.63
CA LEU A 57 31.63 12.26 0.09
C LEU A 57 30.74 11.21 -0.59
N SER A 58 31.32 10.34 -1.41
CA SER A 58 30.62 9.24 -2.09
C SER A 58 29.94 8.32 -1.08
N ASP A 59 30.65 7.90 -0.02
CA ASP A 59 30.09 7.04 1.03
C ASP A 59 28.92 7.72 1.75
N LYS A 60 29.05 9.02 2.06
CA LYS A 60 27.98 9.80 2.68
C LYS A 60 26.77 9.97 1.76
N LEU A 61 26.98 10.22 0.47
CA LEU A 61 25.90 10.29 -0.51
C LEU A 61 25.21 8.93 -0.69
N ALA A 62 25.96 7.84 -0.71
CA ALA A 62 25.40 6.49 -0.78
C ALA A 62 24.53 6.18 0.44
N GLY A 63 25.01 6.49 1.66
CA GLY A 63 24.22 6.35 2.88
C GLY A 63 22.97 7.24 2.89
N LEU A 64 23.11 8.52 2.51
CA LEU A 64 21.98 9.45 2.43
C LEU A 64 20.98 9.11 1.32
N ALA A 65 21.40 8.46 0.23
CA ALA A 65 20.49 8.04 -0.83
C ALA A 65 19.74 6.75 -0.46
N GLY A 66 20.39 5.82 0.26
CA GLY A 66 19.79 4.54 0.64
C GLY A 66 18.81 4.64 1.81
N ASP A 67 19.24 5.23 2.92
CA ASP A 67 18.56 5.08 4.21
C ASP A 67 17.24 5.88 4.34
N PRO A 68 17.20 7.20 4.08
CA PRO A 68 15.96 7.97 4.22
C PRO A 68 14.95 7.68 3.09
N THR A 69 15.41 7.26 1.92
CA THR A 69 14.53 6.97 0.76
C THR A 69 13.70 5.71 1.00
N SER A 70 14.27 4.67 1.60
CA SER A 70 13.52 3.45 1.92
C SER A 70 12.45 3.70 2.98
N LEU A 71 12.81 4.37 4.08
CA LEU A 71 11.89 4.60 5.19
C LEU A 71 10.70 5.50 4.80
N THR A 72 10.93 6.50 3.97
CA THR A 72 9.87 7.40 3.48
C THR A 72 8.94 6.68 2.49
N LEU A 73 9.47 5.89 1.56
CA LEU A 73 8.65 5.09 0.64
C LEU A 73 7.82 4.03 1.36
N ASP A 74 8.38 3.36 2.36
CA ASP A 74 7.65 2.39 3.19
C ASP A 74 6.52 3.06 3.98
N GLY A 75 6.79 4.25 4.53
CA GLY A 75 5.80 5.08 5.19
C GLY A 75 4.65 5.48 4.25
N LEU A 76 4.96 5.93 3.03
CA LEU A 76 3.96 6.29 2.03
C LEU A 76 3.12 5.08 1.60
N ARG A 77 3.74 3.92 1.39
CA ARG A 77 3.02 2.68 1.03
C ARG A 77 2.08 2.21 2.13
N LEU A 78 2.50 2.33 3.39
CA LEU A 78 1.63 2.04 4.53
C LEU A 78 0.46 3.02 4.61
N LEU A 79 0.73 4.31 4.38
CA LEU A 79 -0.28 5.36 4.39
C LEU A 79 -1.32 5.16 3.27
N GLU A 80 -0.87 4.80 2.07
CA GLU A 80 -1.70 4.47 0.93
C GLU A 80 -2.65 3.31 1.28
N ARG A 81 -2.11 2.20 1.81
CA ARG A 81 -2.95 1.05 2.21
C ARG A 81 -4.00 1.43 3.24
N LYS A 82 -3.62 2.15 4.29
CA LYS A 82 -4.54 2.56 5.36
C LYS A 82 -5.63 3.50 4.84
N THR A 83 -5.25 4.49 4.05
CA THR A 83 -6.20 5.47 3.49
C THR A 83 -7.09 4.83 2.43
N ALA A 84 -6.55 3.93 1.60
CA ALA A 84 -7.33 3.15 0.64
C ALA A 84 -8.40 2.30 1.35
N THR A 85 -8.05 1.62 2.46
CA THR A 85 -9.02 0.89 3.27
C THR A 85 -10.11 1.80 3.82
N VAL A 86 -9.75 2.94 4.42
CA VAL A 86 -10.73 3.90 4.94
C VAL A 86 -11.64 4.43 3.83
N CYS A 87 -11.08 4.78 2.67
CA CYS A 87 -11.82 5.26 1.51
C CYS A 87 -12.80 4.19 0.97
N THR A 88 -12.36 2.92 0.87
CA THR A 88 -13.23 1.82 0.46
C THR A 88 -14.37 1.59 1.45
N LEU A 89 -14.09 1.58 2.75
CA LEU A 89 -15.13 1.41 3.78
C LEU A 89 -16.12 2.57 3.75
N LEU A 90 -15.63 3.80 3.61
CA LEU A 90 -16.48 4.98 3.49
C LEU A 90 -17.34 4.91 2.23
N LYS A 91 -16.76 4.53 1.08
CA LYS A 91 -17.50 4.39 -0.19
C LYS A 91 -18.57 3.30 -0.10
N ALA A 92 -18.25 2.15 0.48
CA ALA A 92 -19.22 1.08 0.70
C ALA A 92 -20.35 1.52 1.66
N SER A 93 -19.99 2.21 2.75
CA SER A 93 -20.94 2.78 3.71
C SER A 93 -21.91 3.74 3.03
N VAL A 94 -21.39 4.73 2.31
CA VAL A 94 -22.21 5.74 1.62
C VAL A 94 -23.08 5.08 0.56
N TYR A 95 -22.53 4.16 -0.24
CA TYR A 95 -23.30 3.45 -1.27
C TYR A 95 -24.43 2.61 -0.67
N SER A 96 -24.17 1.91 0.43
CA SER A 96 -25.18 1.12 1.14
C SER A 96 -26.34 2.00 1.63
N ILE A 97 -26.04 3.16 2.19
CA ILE A 97 -27.07 4.08 2.72
C ILE A 97 -27.89 4.67 1.57
N VAL A 98 -27.24 5.18 0.51
CA VAL A 98 -27.93 5.78 -0.63
C VAL A 98 -28.83 4.77 -1.33
N LEU A 99 -28.35 3.54 -1.52
CA LEU A 99 -29.14 2.49 -2.16
C LEU A 99 -30.34 2.08 -1.30
N GLN A 100 -30.15 1.94 0.02
CA GLN A 100 -31.26 1.65 0.93
C GLN A 100 -32.33 2.76 0.90
N GLN A 101 -31.92 4.02 0.85
CA GLN A 101 -32.83 5.16 0.75
C GLN A 101 -33.62 5.14 -0.56
N GLN A 102 -32.97 4.83 -1.69
CA GLN A 102 -33.64 4.68 -2.99
C GLN A 102 -34.70 3.57 -2.94
N MET A 103 -34.36 2.41 -2.38
CA MET A 103 -35.31 1.30 -2.25
C MET A 103 -36.50 1.65 -1.34
N ILE A 104 -36.27 2.36 -0.23
CA ILE A 104 -37.35 2.80 0.68
C ILE A 104 -38.29 3.75 -0.06
N ASN A 105 -37.76 4.80 -0.69
CA ASN A 105 -38.56 5.78 -1.41
C ASN A 105 -39.37 5.14 -2.54
N GLU A 106 -38.76 4.26 -3.34
CA GLU A 106 -39.46 3.52 -4.41
C GLU A 106 -40.55 2.59 -3.86
N SER A 107 -40.32 1.96 -2.70
CA SER A 107 -41.31 1.07 -2.08
C SER A 107 -42.52 1.80 -1.50
N GLU A 108 -42.33 3.02 -0.96
CA GLU A 108 -43.40 3.88 -0.46
C GLU A 108 -44.31 4.37 -1.61
N GLU A 109 -43.72 4.75 -2.74
CA GLU A 109 -44.46 5.15 -3.93
C GLU A 109 -45.34 4.00 -4.48
N GLN A 110 -44.82 2.78 -4.48
CA GLN A 110 -45.59 1.59 -4.91
C GLN A 110 -46.75 1.27 -3.96
N GLN A 111 -46.58 1.45 -2.65
CA GLN A 111 -47.65 1.22 -1.68
C GLN A 111 -48.77 2.26 -1.80
N GLN A 112 -48.43 3.53 -2.03
CA GLN A 112 -49.45 4.58 -2.24
C GLN A 112 -50.26 4.34 -3.51
N GLN A 113 -49.62 3.88 -4.59
CA GLN A 113 -50.34 3.51 -5.81
C GLN A 113 -51.30 2.34 -5.58
N GLN A 114 -50.89 1.30 -4.86
CA GLN A 114 -51.78 0.17 -4.53
C GLN A 114 -52.93 0.58 -3.62
N GLN A 115 -52.70 1.45 -2.64
CA GLN A 115 -53.77 1.96 -1.77
C GLN A 115 -54.77 2.81 -2.55
N GLN A 116 -54.30 3.70 -3.42
CA GLN A 116 -55.18 4.51 -4.25
C GLN A 116 -56.01 3.67 -5.24
N TYR A 117 -55.43 2.60 -5.79
CA TYR A 117 -56.18 1.64 -6.62
C TYR A 117 -57.21 0.83 -5.82
N ALA A 118 -56.90 0.49 -4.56
CA ALA A 118 -57.83 -0.21 -3.68
C ALA A 118 -58.98 0.70 -3.21
N GLU A 119 -58.69 1.94 -2.82
CA GLU A 119 -59.69 2.94 -2.44
C GLU A 119 -60.60 3.31 -3.61
N ALA A 120 -60.07 3.46 -4.84
CA ALA A 120 -60.88 3.74 -6.01
C ALA A 120 -61.85 2.59 -6.37
N GLN A 121 -61.48 1.33 -6.10
CA GLN A 121 -62.40 0.20 -6.26
C GLN A 121 -63.50 0.19 -5.19
N ASP A 122 -63.16 0.52 -3.95
CA ASP A 122 -64.14 0.53 -2.84
C ASP A 122 -65.14 1.69 -2.98
N GLU A 123 -64.70 2.88 -3.44
CA GLU A 123 -65.59 4.00 -3.79
C GLU A 123 -66.54 3.66 -4.95
N GLN A 124 -66.09 2.92 -5.96
CA GLN A 124 -66.98 2.44 -7.03
C GLN A 124 -68.05 1.47 -6.53
N PHE A 125 -67.75 0.68 -5.50
CA PHE A 125 -68.70 -0.28 -4.92
C PHE A 125 -69.73 0.39 -4.00
N GLN A 126 -69.33 1.40 -3.23
CA GLN A 126 -70.23 2.14 -2.34
C GLN A 126 -71.09 3.18 -3.08
N GLY A 127 -70.60 3.78 -4.18
CA GLY A 127 -71.32 4.78 -4.97
C GLY A 127 -72.55 4.25 -5.74
N GLN A 128 -72.75 2.93 -5.83
CA GLN A 128 -73.88 2.31 -6.54
C GLN A 128 -75.00 1.81 -5.60
N GLY A 129 -74.87 2.04 -4.28
CA GLY A 129 -75.71 1.43 -3.24
C GLY A 129 -76.87 2.26 -2.68
N VAL A 130 -77.35 3.32 -3.35
CA VAL A 130 -78.53 4.07 -2.86
C VAL A 130 -79.54 4.27 -3.99
N GLY A 131 -80.60 3.44 -4.02
CA GLY A 131 -81.73 3.69 -4.91
C GLY A 131 -82.68 2.53 -5.22
N TYR A 132 -82.97 1.63 -4.29
CA TYR A 132 -84.17 0.79 -4.39
C TYR A 132 -84.71 0.46 -3.00
N GLU A 133 -85.27 1.47 -2.35
CA GLU A 133 -86.25 1.22 -1.29
C GLU A 133 -87.54 0.80 -1.99
N GLY A 134 -87.90 -0.47 -1.81
CA GLY A 134 -88.94 -1.13 -2.56
C GLY A 134 -90.33 -0.56 -2.29
N ASP A 135 -91.07 -0.36 -3.37
CA ASP A 135 -92.53 -0.39 -3.34
C ASP A 135 -93.02 -1.46 -4.34
N VAL A 136 -93.14 -2.68 -3.85
CA VAL A 136 -93.87 -3.77 -4.50
C VAL A 136 -94.99 -4.23 -3.56
N SER A 137 -95.99 -3.38 -3.36
CA SER A 137 -97.29 -3.80 -2.81
C SER A 137 -98.43 -2.89 -3.24
N LEU A 138 -98.79 -2.92 -4.54
CA LEU A 138 -100.15 -2.51 -4.94
C LEU A 138 -100.63 -3.17 -6.25
N MET A 139 -100.72 -4.50 -6.28
CA MET A 139 -101.47 -5.20 -7.32
C MET A 139 -102.32 -6.29 -6.69
N GLY A 140 -103.59 -6.00 -6.38
CA GLY A 140 -104.60 -7.05 -6.15
C GLY A 140 -105.62 -6.83 -5.03
N ARG A 141 -106.63 -5.97 -5.27
CA ARG A 141 -108.02 -5.97 -4.73
C ARG A 141 -108.62 -4.59 -5.07
N TYR A 142 -109.78 -4.40 -5.68
CA TYR A 142 -111.13 -4.98 -5.57
C TYR A 142 -111.79 -4.89 -6.97
N ALA A 143 -112.65 -5.78 -7.46
CA ALA A 143 -113.99 -6.19 -7.01
C ALA A 143 -114.98 -5.02 -6.87
#